data_AF-A0A143Z7U2-F1
#
_entry.id   AF-A0A143Z7U2-F1
#
_cell.length_a   1.000
_cell.length_b   1.000
_cell.length_c   1.000
_cell.angle_alpha   90.00
_cell.angle_beta   90.00
_cell.angle_gamma   90.00
#
_symmetry.space_group_name_H-M   'P 1'
#
loop_
_entity.id
_entity.type
_entity.pdbx_description
1 polymer ?
#
loop_
_entity_poly.entity_id
_entity_poly.type
_entity_poly.pdbx_seq_one_letter_code
_entity_poly.pdbx_strand_id
1 'polypeptide(L)'
;MFFWSQKKDKNNPLAKKPSSTGNTRTQISEKVFSKMVDNNLKGRKLEQSGKVEEAKKLYEKNISMNFDGNFPYDRLAVIYRKEKDYDNEIRVLNHAIHVFSDLRATSPRADISPKLKKFKERLSKATALKKAHNQ
;
A
#
# COMPACT_ATOMS: atom_id res chain seq x y z
N MET A 1 -44.25 -25.23 50.10
CA MET A 1 -45.16 -24.25 49.46
C MET A 1 -44.32 -23.00 49.19
N PHE A 2 -43.88 -22.76 47.94
CA PHE A 2 -44.51 -21.84 46.96
C PHE A 2 -44.42 -20.37 47.46
N PHE A 3 -43.83 -19.36 46.81
CA PHE A 3 -43.59 -19.05 45.40
C PHE A 3 -42.44 -18.02 45.24
N TRP A 4 -41.84 -18.02 44.05
CA TRP A 4 -40.87 -17.08 43.49
C TRP A 4 -41.43 -15.64 43.35
N SER A 5 -40.60 -14.60 43.50
CA SER A 5 -40.89 -13.29 42.85
C SER A 5 -39.63 -12.43 42.66
N GLN A 6 -39.18 -12.37 41.40
CA GLN A 6 -38.26 -11.36 40.90
C GLN A 6 -38.93 -9.98 40.92
N LYS A 7 -38.27 -8.97 41.49
CA LYS A 7 -38.48 -7.59 41.09
C LYS A 7 -37.44 -7.23 40.04
N LYS A 8 -37.92 -6.99 38.83
CA LYS A 8 -37.20 -6.34 37.74
C LYS A 8 -37.08 -4.86 38.06
N ASP A 9 -35.88 -4.38 38.34
CA ASP A 9 -35.61 -2.95 38.36
C ASP A 9 -35.63 -2.43 36.92
N LYS A 10 -36.79 -1.89 36.54
CA LYS A 10 -36.95 -1.01 35.39
C LYS A 10 -36.55 0.38 35.86
N ASN A 11 -35.32 0.82 35.57
CA ASN A 11 -34.92 2.22 35.32
C ASN A 11 -33.38 2.35 35.35
N ASN A 12 -32.73 2.08 34.21
CA ASN A 12 -31.41 2.63 33.89
C ASN A 12 -31.50 3.30 32.51
N PRO A 13 -31.55 4.65 32.42
CA PRO A 13 -31.70 5.36 31.16
C PRO A 13 -30.37 5.75 30.50
N LEU A 14 -29.31 4.93 30.59
CA LEU A 14 -28.06 5.15 29.83
C LEU A 14 -27.41 3.83 29.38
N ALA A 15 -28.07 3.11 28.48
CA ALA A 15 -27.40 2.21 27.55
C ALA A 15 -27.68 2.71 26.13
N LYS A 16 -26.93 3.74 25.72
CA LYS A 16 -26.85 4.12 24.30
C LYS A 16 -26.29 2.89 23.56
N LYS A 17 -27.15 2.17 22.83
CA LYS A 17 -26.71 1.21 21.82
C LYS A 17 -25.72 1.95 20.90
N PRO A 18 -24.56 1.36 20.55
CA PRO A 18 -23.69 1.99 19.56
C PRO A 18 -24.49 2.14 18.25
N SER A 19 -24.72 3.38 17.90
CA SER A 19 -25.27 3.85 16.64
C SER A 19 -24.50 3.24 15.47
N SER A 20 -25.21 2.74 14.46
CA SER A 20 -24.73 2.08 13.24
C SER A 20 -23.95 2.96 12.25
N THR A 21 -23.31 4.04 12.72
CA THR A 21 -22.70 5.08 11.88
C THR A 21 -21.16 5.08 11.86
N GLY A 22 -20.52 4.05 12.42
CA GLY A 22 -19.05 3.95 12.52
C GLY A 22 -18.34 3.03 11.52
N ASN A 23 -19.05 2.38 10.57
CA ASN A 23 -18.51 1.24 9.82
C ASN A 23 -18.09 1.55 8.36
N THR A 24 -18.57 2.65 7.77
CA THR A 24 -18.40 2.89 6.32
C THR A 24 -16.96 3.24 5.92
N ARG A 25 -16.25 4.05 6.72
CA ARG A 25 -14.89 4.51 6.39
C ARG A 25 -13.86 3.37 6.41
N THR A 26 -13.95 2.48 7.40
CA THR A 26 -13.09 1.30 7.55
C THR A 26 -13.33 0.31 6.42
N GLN A 27 -14.59 0.03 6.08
CA GLN A 27 -14.94 -0.84 4.95
C GLN A 27 -14.43 -0.30 3.60
N ILE A 28 -14.51 1.02 3.38
CA ILE A 28 -13.96 1.64 2.17
C ILE A 28 -12.44 1.44 2.12
N SER A 29 -11.73 1.68 3.23
CA SER A 29 -10.27 1.48 3.26
C SER A 29 -9.86 0.03 3.02
N GLU A 30 -10.57 -0.94 3.60
CA GLU A 30 -10.31 -2.37 3.40
C GLU A 30 -10.55 -2.78 1.95
N LYS A 31 -11.65 -2.31 1.35
CA LYS A 31 -11.97 -2.57 -0.06
C LYS A 31 -10.93 -1.97 -1.01
N VAL A 32 -10.45 -0.76 -0.72
CA VAL A 32 -9.38 -0.11 -1.50
C VAL A 32 -8.07 -0.89 -1.37
N PHE A 33 -7.72 -1.32 -0.16
CA PHE A 33 -6.53 -2.13 0.07
C PHE A 33 -6.60 -3.49 -0.64
N SER A 34 -7.72 -4.21 -0.50
CA SER A 34 -7.98 -5.46 -1.23
C SER A 34 -7.84 -5.27 -2.74
N LYS A 35 -8.37 -4.16 -3.28
CA LYS A 35 -8.22 -3.84 -4.71
C LYS A 35 -6.77 -3.63 -5.12
N MET A 36 -5.94 -3.01 -4.28
CA MET A 36 -4.51 -2.86 -4.55
C MET A 36 -3.79 -4.20 -4.56
N VAL A 37 -4.12 -5.09 -3.63
CA VAL A 37 -3.58 -6.46 -3.61
C VAL A 37 -3.96 -7.20 -4.90
N ASP A 38 -5.23 -7.12 -5.33
CA ASP A 38 -5.68 -7.73 -6.60
C ASP A 38 -4.94 -7.17 -7.82
N ASN A 39 -4.73 -5.84 -7.85
CA ASN A 39 -3.95 -5.21 -8.92
C ASN A 39 -2.52 -5.76 -8.96
N ASN A 40 -1.88 -5.97 -7.81
CA ASN A 40 -0.54 -6.55 -7.75
C ASN A 40 -0.51 -8.00 -8.25
N LEU A 41 -1.50 -8.81 -7.85
CA LEU A 41 -1.62 -10.20 -8.28
C LEU A 41 -1.89 -10.31 -9.79
N LYS A 42 -2.80 -9.49 -10.32
CA LYS A 42 -3.09 -9.42 -11.76
C LYS A 42 -1.90 -8.87 -12.54
N GLY A 43 -1.24 -7.82 -12.05
CA GLY A 43 -0.05 -7.24 -12.65
C GLY A 43 1.07 -8.27 -12.77
N ARG A 44 1.31 -9.07 -11.73
CA ARG A 44 2.30 -10.16 -11.76
C ARG A 44 1.99 -11.18 -12.86
N LYS A 45 0.72 -11.60 -12.98
CA LYS A 45 0.31 -12.57 -14.02
C LYS A 45 0.50 -12.01 -15.43
N LEU A 46 0.11 -10.74 -15.65
CA LEU A 46 0.29 -10.06 -16.93
C LEU A 46 1.77 -9.90 -17.29
N GLU A 47 2.60 -9.51 -16.32
CA GLU A 47 4.04 -9.39 -16.50
C GLU A 47 4.69 -10.72 -16.86
N GLN A 48 4.30 -11.81 -16.18
CA GLN A 48 4.75 -13.17 -16.50
C GLN A 48 4.29 -13.65 -17.88
N SER A 49 3.15 -13.16 -18.38
CA SER A 49 2.65 -13.47 -19.72
C SER A 49 3.17 -12.50 -20.81
N GLY A 50 4.19 -11.68 -20.52
CA GLY A 50 4.77 -10.73 -21.48
C GLY A 50 3.94 -9.46 -21.71
N LYS A 51 2.80 -9.29 -21.03
CA LYS A 51 1.93 -8.10 -21.13
C LYS A 51 2.42 -7.00 -20.18
N VAL A 52 3.67 -6.57 -20.38
CA VAL A 52 4.40 -5.66 -19.48
C VAL A 52 3.69 -4.32 -19.31
N GLU A 53 3.19 -3.71 -20.39
CA GLU A 53 2.49 -2.42 -20.33
C GLU A 53 1.19 -2.47 -19.53
N GLU A 54 0.44 -3.59 -19.63
CA GLU A 54 -0.76 -3.78 -18.81
C GLU A 54 -0.41 -3.98 -17.33
N ALA A 55 0.70 -4.66 -17.04
CA ALA A 55 1.20 -4.81 -15.67
C ALA A 55 1.64 -3.46 -15.07
N LYS A 56 2.38 -2.64 -15.83
CA LYS A 56 2.80 -1.28 -15.41
C LYS A 56 1.59 -0.45 -15.00
N LYS A 57 0.52 -0.43 -15.81
CA LYS A 57 -0.71 0.31 -15.47
C LYS A 57 -1.30 -0.08 -14.12
N LEU A 58 -1.29 -1.38 -13.77
CA LEU A 58 -1.80 -1.84 -12.48
C LEU A 58 -0.87 -1.47 -11.31
N TYR A 59 0.45 -1.56 -11.52
CA TYR A 59 1.42 -1.15 -10.50
C TYR A 59 1.41 0.37 -10.28
N GLU A 60 1.34 1.18 -11.34
CA GLU A 60 1.24 2.64 -11.26
C GLU A 60 -0.02 3.08 -10.51
N LYS A 61 -1.15 2.41 -10.79
CA LYS A 61 -2.39 2.64 -10.05
C LYS A 61 -2.22 2.39 -8.54
N ASN A 62 -1.40 1.42 -8.15
CA ASN A 62 -1.17 1.15 -6.74
C ASN A 62 -0.26 2.20 -6.08
N ILE A 63 0.79 2.66 -6.76
CA ILE A 63 1.65 3.69 -6.17
C ILE A 63 0.93 5.03 -6.07
N SER A 64 0.01 5.35 -7.00
CA SER A 64 -0.81 6.57 -6.93
C SER A 64 -1.77 6.57 -5.73
N MET A 65 -2.04 5.41 -5.15
CA MET A 65 -2.83 5.24 -3.92
C MET A 65 -1.96 5.01 -2.68
N ASN A 66 -0.65 5.25 -2.77
CA ASN A 66 0.32 5.08 -1.67
C ASN A 66 0.29 3.67 -1.04
N PHE A 67 0.25 2.63 -1.87
CA PHE A 67 0.29 1.25 -1.38
C PHE A 67 1.46 1.04 -0.40
N ASP A 68 1.19 0.47 0.77
CA ASP A 68 2.17 0.38 1.87
C ASP A 68 3.14 -0.81 1.74
N GLY A 69 2.93 -1.67 0.74
CA GLY A 69 3.80 -2.77 0.35
C GLY A 69 4.80 -2.37 -0.75
N ASN A 70 5.96 -3.03 -0.77
CA ASN A 70 7.04 -2.70 -1.71
C ASN A 70 6.85 -3.24 -3.13
N PHE A 71 5.95 -4.22 -3.33
CA PHE A 71 5.87 -4.99 -4.57
C PHE A 71 5.73 -4.12 -5.86
N PRO A 72 4.76 -3.18 -5.98
CA PRO A 72 4.63 -2.39 -7.19
C PRO A 72 5.83 -1.47 -7.44
N TYR A 73 6.41 -0.88 -6.39
CA TYR A 73 7.62 -0.05 -6.50
C TYR A 73 8.82 -0.86 -7.02
N ASP A 74 9.03 -2.06 -6.46
CA ASP A 74 10.12 -2.94 -6.87
C ASP A 74 9.96 -3.39 -8.33
N ARG A 75 8.73 -3.74 -8.76
CA ARG A 75 8.47 -4.16 -10.14
C ARG A 75 8.63 -3.01 -11.13
N LEU A 76 8.00 -1.86 -10.88
CA LEU A 76 8.13 -0.69 -11.75
C LEU A 76 9.59 -0.26 -11.90
N ALA A 77 10.36 -0.23 -10.81
CA ALA A 77 11.77 0.10 -10.90
C ALA A 77 12.54 -0.90 -11.79
N VAL A 78 12.25 -2.21 -11.73
CA VAL A 78 12.85 -3.23 -12.62
C VAL A 78 12.43 -3.03 -14.08
N ILE A 79 11.16 -2.75 -14.32
CA ILE A 79 10.62 -2.58 -15.68
C ILE A 79 11.25 -1.34 -16.33
N TYR A 80 11.16 -0.18 -15.69
CA TYR A 80 11.73 1.06 -16.19
C TYR A 80 13.26 0.98 -16.38
N ARG A 81 13.96 0.26 -15.49
CA ARG A 81 15.39 -0.04 -15.64
C ARG A 81 15.70 -0.75 -16.96
N LYS A 82 14.92 -1.77 -17.31
CA LYS A 82 15.10 -2.56 -18.54
C LYS A 82 14.79 -1.74 -19.79
N GLU A 83 13.81 -0.85 -19.70
CA GLU A 83 13.43 0.09 -20.76
C GLU A 83 14.42 1.25 -20.92
N LYS A 84 15.41 1.37 -20.02
CA LYS A 84 16.30 2.54 -19.87
C LYS A 84 15.57 3.85 -19.60
N ASP A 85 14.32 3.77 -19.14
CA ASP A 85 13.52 4.90 -18.69
C ASP A 85 13.91 5.28 -17.25
N TYR A 86 15.07 5.91 -17.12
CA TYR A 86 15.61 6.26 -15.81
C TYR A 86 14.80 7.36 -15.12
N ASP A 87 14.08 8.18 -15.88
CA ASP A 87 13.20 9.21 -15.33
C ASP A 87 12.06 8.59 -14.53
N ASN A 88 11.37 7.60 -15.10
CA ASN A 88 10.31 6.91 -14.38
C ASN A 88 10.86 6.00 -13.27
N GLU A 89 12.02 5.35 -13.45
CA GLU A 89 12.66 4.61 -12.35
C GLU A 89 12.92 5.53 -11.14
N ILE A 90 13.50 6.72 -11.36
CA ILE A 90 13.78 7.71 -10.33
C ILE A 90 12.48 8.21 -9.67
N ARG A 91 11.45 8.55 -10.46
CA ARG A 91 10.13 9.00 -9.95
C ARG A 91 9.54 7.96 -9.00
N VAL A 92 9.48 6.70 -9.41
CA VAL A 92 8.93 5.60 -8.61
C VAL A 92 9.72 5.40 -7.31
N LEU A 93 11.05 5.47 -7.37
CA LEU A 93 11.91 5.31 -6.20
C LEU A 93 11.75 6.45 -5.19
N ASN A 94 11.62 7.69 -5.67
CA ASN A 94 11.32 8.84 -4.82
C ASN A 94 9.96 8.69 -4.13
N HIS A 95 8.93 8.23 -4.88
CA HIS A 95 7.61 7.95 -4.30
C HIS A 95 7.69 6.84 -3.23
N ALA A 96 8.42 5.75 -3.51
CA ALA A 96 8.63 4.68 -2.54
C ALA A 96 9.30 5.20 -1.25
N ILE A 97 10.32 6.05 -1.38
CA ILE A 97 11.02 6.64 -0.24
C ILE A 97 10.09 7.53 0.59
N HIS A 98 9.22 8.32 -0.05
CA HIS A 98 8.23 9.14 0.64
C HIS A 98 7.27 8.26 1.47
N VAL A 99 6.60 7.29 0.84
CA VAL A 99 5.64 6.40 1.52
C VAL A 99 6.30 5.62 2.65
N PHE A 100 7.49 5.06 2.42
CA PHE A 100 8.19 4.29 3.45
C PHE A 100 8.78 5.17 4.58
N SER A 101 9.04 6.46 4.33
CA SER A 101 9.44 7.39 5.39
C SER A 101 8.26 7.73 6.30
N ASP A 102 7.08 7.92 5.73
CA ASP A 102 5.84 8.15 6.49
C ASP A 102 5.43 6.91 7.29
N LEU A 103 5.54 5.72 6.67
CA LEU A 103 5.32 4.45 7.37
C LEU A 103 6.28 4.24 8.54
N ARG A 104 7.56 4.63 8.38
CA ARG A 104 8.55 4.50 9.46
C ARG A 104 8.15 5.31 10.70
N ALA A 105 7.48 6.44 10.50
CA ALA A 105 7.01 7.29 11.60
C ALA A 105 5.72 6.76 12.27
N THR A 106 4.93 5.96 11.56
CA THR A 106 3.54 5.64 11.95
C THR A 106 3.29 4.16 12.24
N SER A 107 4.13 3.26 11.73
CA SER A 107 3.91 1.81 11.77
C SER A 107 5.06 1.07 12.46
N PRO A 108 4.78 0.04 13.29
CA PRO A 108 5.80 -0.74 14.02
C PRO A 108 6.52 -1.79 13.15
N ARG A 109 6.22 -1.86 11.85
CA ARG A 109 6.78 -2.81 10.91
C ARG A 109 8.32 -2.77 10.82
N ALA A 110 8.96 -3.87 11.19
CA ALA A 110 10.42 -4.01 11.15
C ALA A 110 11.02 -4.00 9.73
N ASP A 111 10.22 -4.34 8.71
CA ASP A 111 10.66 -4.40 7.31
C ASP A 111 10.81 -3.02 6.64
N ILE A 112 10.35 -1.94 7.28
CA ILE A 112 10.37 -0.59 6.68
C ILE A 112 11.80 -0.08 6.49
N SER A 113 12.62 -0.10 7.56
CA SER A 113 14.00 0.41 7.52
C SER A 113 14.87 -0.26 6.45
N PRO A 114 14.92 -1.61 6.33
CA PRO A 114 15.69 -2.24 5.26
C PRO A 114 15.15 -1.92 3.86
N LYS A 115 13.82 -1.80 3.67
CA LYS A 115 13.22 -1.41 2.38
C LYS A 115 13.57 0.03 2.00
N LEU A 116 13.51 0.96 2.96
CA LEU A 116 13.88 2.36 2.75
C LEU A 116 15.36 2.48 2.33
N LYS A 117 16.26 1.73 3.00
CA LYS A 117 17.67 1.65 2.61
C LYS A 117 17.84 1.15 1.17
N LYS A 118 17.19 0.03 0.82
CA LYS A 118 17.20 -0.53 -0.54
C LYS A 118 16.74 0.47 -1.60
N PHE A 119 15.65 1.21 -1.36
CA PHE A 119 15.15 2.21 -2.32
C PHE A 119 16.13 3.36 -2.51
N LYS A 120 16.76 3.87 -1.44
CA LYS A 120 17.78 4.92 -1.52
C LYS A 120 19.02 4.48 -2.31
N GLU A 121 19.51 3.27 -2.05
CA GLU A 121 20.64 2.69 -2.80
C GLU A 121 20.32 2.55 -4.28
N ARG A 122 19.12 2.08 -4.62
CA ARG A 122 18.68 1.96 -6.00
C ARG A 122 18.49 3.31 -6.67
N LEU A 123 17.98 4.31 -5.96
CA LEU A 123 17.84 5.68 -6.46
C LEU A 123 19.21 6.26 -6.85
N SER A 124 20.21 6.11 -5.97
CA SER A 124 21.59 6.53 -6.27
C SER A 124 22.09 5.91 -7.58
N LYS A 125 21.91 4.59 -7.75
CA LYS A 125 22.27 3.88 -8.99
C LYS A 125 21.51 4.42 -10.22
N ALA A 126 20.18 4.57 -10.12
CA ALA A 126 19.35 5.06 -11.22
C ALA A 126 19.77 6.47 -11.66
N THR A 127 20.07 7.37 -10.71
CA THR A 127 20.56 8.73 -11.00
C THR A 127 21.93 8.74 -11.69
N ALA A 128 22.87 7.88 -11.26
CA ALA A 128 24.16 7.74 -11.93
C ALA A 128 24.00 7.25 -13.37
N LEU A 129 23.09 6.31 -13.60
CA LEU A 129 22.84 5.74 -14.92
C LEU A 129 22.12 6.72 -15.85
N LYS A 130 21.22 7.57 -15.32
CA LYS A 130 20.67 8.70 -16.09
C LYS A 130 21.75 9.68 -16.53
N LYS A 131 22.68 10.04 -15.63
CA LYS A 131 23.79 10.95 -15.96
C LYS A 131 24.68 10.37 -17.06
N ALA A 132 25.06 9.10 -16.94
CA ALA A 132 25.91 8.43 -17.91
C ALA A 132 25.23 8.21 -19.29
N HIS A 133 23.90 8.19 -19.34
CA HIS A 133 23.15 8.08 -20.60
C HIS A 133 23.01 9.41 -21.35
N ASN A 134 23.08 10.53 -20.62
CA ASN A 134 22.91 11.88 -21.18
C ASN A 134 24.26 12.57 -21.46
N GLN A 135 25.37 11.85 -21.27
CA GLN A 135 26.74 12.24 -21.62
C GLN A 135 27.13 11.58 -22.94
#